data_AF-A0A6I9PPK2-F1
#
_entry.id   AF-A0A6I9PPK2-F1
#
_cell.length_a   1.000
_cell.length_b   1.000
_cell.length_c   1.000
_cell.angle_alpha   90.00
_cell.angle_beta   90.00
_cell.angle_gamma   90.00
#
_symmetry.space_group_name_H-M   'P 1'
#
loop_
_entity.id
_entity.type
_entity.pdbx_description
1 polymer ?
#
loop_
_entity_poly.entity_id
_entity_poly.type
_entity_poly.pdbx_seq_one_letter_code
_entity_poly.pdbx_strand_id
1 'polypeptide(L)'
;LMQTEMHHVRTLKIMLRVYVRELKENLQMDSGKLDCLFPRLENLLELHTHFLSRLKERRRENLTSPNERNYSINRVADILITQFSGEVGGRMKESYGDFCSHHTEAVSYYKEQLHNNKKFQNIIRKVNNLSIVRRLGVSECILLVTQRIMKYPVLVERIILNTE
;
A
#
# COMPACT_ATOMS: atom_id res chain seq x y z
N LEU A 1 -6.48 -12.87 -3.36
CA LEU A 1 -5.17 -12.33 -2.90
C LEU A 1 -4.53 -11.37 -3.92
N MET A 2 -4.05 -11.84 -5.07
CA MET A 2 -3.24 -11.04 -6.01
C MET A 2 -3.92 -9.75 -6.51
N GLN A 3 -5.22 -9.79 -6.82
CA GLN A 3 -5.94 -8.59 -7.28
C GLN A 3 -6.03 -7.51 -6.19
N THR A 4 -6.30 -7.89 -4.94
CA THR A 4 -6.36 -6.93 -3.83
C THR A 4 -4.96 -6.41 -3.46
N GLU A 5 -3.92 -7.21 -3.67
CA GLU A 5 -2.53 -6.75 -3.56
C GLU A 5 -2.17 -5.70 -4.63
N MET A 6 -2.62 -5.92 -5.88
CA MET A 6 -2.45 -4.93 -6.95
C MET A 6 -3.11 -3.59 -6.62
N HIS A 7 -4.31 -3.63 -6.03
CA HIS A 7 -4.98 -2.42 -5.56
C HIS A 7 -4.22 -1.75 -4.42
N HIS A 8 -3.70 -2.51 -3.46
CA HIS A 8 -2.91 -1.96 -2.36
C HIS A 8 -1.62 -1.28 -2.84
N VAL A 9 -0.85 -1.92 -3.72
CA VAL A 9 0.34 -1.32 -4.36
C VAL A 9 -0.03 -0.05 -5.14
N ARG A 10 -1.20 -0.03 -5.80
CA ARG A 10 -1.68 1.19 -6.47
C ARG A 10 -1.93 2.31 -5.46
N THR A 11 -2.57 2.04 -4.33
CA THR A 11 -2.79 3.03 -3.26
C THR A 11 -1.46 3.60 -2.75
N LEU A 12 -0.49 2.74 -2.42
CA LEU A 12 0.85 3.17 -1.98
C LEU A 12 1.55 4.03 -3.04
N LYS A 13 1.44 3.67 -4.32
CA LYS A 13 1.98 4.49 -5.43
C LYS A 13 1.30 5.84 -5.56
N ILE A 14 -0.01 5.93 -5.33
CA ILE A 14 -0.73 7.21 -5.33
C ILE A 14 -0.24 8.08 -4.17
N MET A 15 -0.14 7.52 -2.97
CA MET A 15 0.39 8.23 -1.80
C MET A 15 1.79 8.79 -2.09
N LEU A 16 2.70 7.97 -2.63
CA LEU A 16 4.08 8.38 -2.84
C LEU A 16 4.26 9.31 -4.06
N ARG A 17 3.73 8.90 -5.22
CA ARG A 17 4.02 9.58 -6.50
C ARG A 17 3.10 10.75 -6.79
N VAL A 18 2.00 10.88 -6.06
CA VAL A 18 1.06 11.99 -6.20
C VAL A 18 1.08 12.85 -4.95
N TYR A 19 0.66 12.34 -3.79
CA TYR A 19 0.55 13.17 -2.59
C TYR A 19 1.92 13.65 -2.08
N VAL A 20 2.85 12.73 -1.78
CA VAL A 20 4.18 13.09 -1.27
C VAL A 20 4.92 13.97 -2.27
N ARG A 21 4.89 13.61 -3.56
CA ARG A 21 5.52 14.42 -4.61
C ARG A 21 4.97 15.86 -4.66
N GLU A 22 3.65 16.03 -4.70
CA GLU A 22 3.04 17.37 -4.79
C GLU A 22 3.30 18.20 -3.52
N LEU A 23 3.28 17.58 -2.34
CA LEU A 23 3.63 18.26 -1.09
C LEU A 23 5.11 18.63 -1.03
N LYS A 24 6.00 17.79 -1.56
CA LYS A 24 7.43 18.10 -1.63
C LYS A 24 7.72 19.21 -2.65
N GLU A 25 7.23 19.08 -3.87
CA GLU A 25 7.59 19.98 -4.98
C GLU A 25 6.83 21.30 -4.93
N ASN A 26 5.52 21.28 -4.66
CA ASN A 26 4.69 22.48 -4.71
C ASN A 26 4.53 23.16 -3.34
N LEU A 27 4.53 22.40 -2.24
CA LEU A 27 4.47 22.97 -0.89
C LEU A 27 5.85 23.14 -0.23
N GLN A 28 6.92 22.54 -0.78
CA GLN A 28 8.26 22.53 -0.17
C GLN A 28 8.25 21.98 1.26
N MET A 29 7.37 20.99 1.50
CA MET A 29 7.30 20.32 2.78
C MET A 29 8.56 19.50 3.02
N ASP A 30 9.17 19.66 4.20
CA ASP A 30 10.37 18.94 4.58
C ASP A 30 10.10 17.45 4.83
N SER A 31 11.17 16.65 4.84
CA SER A 31 11.08 15.20 5.00
C SER A 31 10.47 14.78 6.33
N GLY A 32 10.69 15.53 7.42
CA GLY A 32 10.14 15.20 8.74
C GLY A 32 8.62 15.33 8.77
N LYS A 33 8.07 16.41 8.18
CA LYS A 33 6.62 16.58 8.05
C LYS A 33 5.98 15.56 7.10
N LEU A 34 6.67 15.20 6.02
CA LEU A 34 6.21 14.15 5.11
C LEU A 34 6.19 12.79 5.80
N ASP A 35 7.20 12.47 6.61
CA ASP A 35 7.26 11.22 7.37
C ASP A 35 6.22 11.19 8.49
N CYS A 36 5.85 12.34 9.06
CA CYS A 36 4.73 12.45 9.99
C CYS A 36 3.37 12.12 9.33
N LEU A 37 3.17 12.47 8.04
CA LEU A 37 1.96 12.13 7.29
C LEU A 37 1.95 10.70 6.75
N PHE A 38 3.11 10.21 6.31
CA PHE A 38 3.26 8.98 5.56
C PHE A 38 4.47 8.15 6.03
N PRO A 39 4.49 7.75 7.31
CA PRO A 39 5.62 7.03 7.90
C PRO A 39 5.92 5.75 7.13
N ARG A 40 7.19 5.43 6.88
CA ARG A 40 7.62 4.16 6.23
C ARG A 40 6.96 3.85 4.87
N LEU A 41 6.38 4.84 4.19
CA LEU A 41 5.63 4.62 2.95
C LEU A 41 6.46 3.97 1.84
N GLU A 42 7.73 4.36 1.71
CA GLU A 42 8.65 3.79 0.72
C GLU A 42 8.92 2.30 1.01
N ASN A 43 9.19 1.96 2.28
CA ASN A 43 9.41 0.58 2.72
C ASN A 43 8.18 -0.30 2.46
N LEU A 44 6.99 0.20 2.80
CA LEU A 44 5.74 -0.50 2.51
C LEU A 44 5.57 -0.71 1.00
N LEU A 45 5.82 0.32 0.19
CA LEU A 45 5.72 0.19 -1.27
C LEU A 45 6.71 -0.85 -1.82
N GLU A 46 7.94 -0.89 -1.33
CA GLU A 46 8.96 -1.87 -1.70
C GLU A 46 8.48 -3.30 -1.38
N LEU A 47 8.11 -3.54 -0.11
CA LEU A 47 7.64 -4.84 0.38
C LEU A 47 6.45 -5.38 -0.43
N HIS A 48 5.43 -4.53 -0.63
CA HIS A 48 4.22 -4.92 -1.36
C HIS A 48 4.46 -5.05 -2.87
N THR A 49 5.36 -4.25 -3.44
CA THR A 49 5.75 -4.41 -4.85
C THR A 49 6.49 -5.72 -5.07
N HIS A 50 7.41 -6.08 -4.16
CA HIS A 50 8.11 -7.35 -4.20
C HIS A 50 7.13 -8.53 -4.08
N PHE A 51 6.25 -8.51 -3.08
CA PHE A 51 5.24 -9.54 -2.88
C PHE A 51 4.35 -9.74 -4.12
N LEU A 52 3.83 -8.63 -4.67
CA LEU A 52 3.03 -8.67 -5.90
C LEU A 52 3.81 -9.23 -7.10
N SER A 53 5.11 -8.93 -7.20
CA SER A 53 5.96 -9.45 -8.27
C SER A 53 6.04 -10.98 -8.20
N ARG A 54 6.30 -11.55 -7.01
CA ARG A 54 6.36 -12.99 -6.80
C ARG A 54 5.03 -13.69 -7.11
N LEU A 55 3.90 -13.10 -6.73
CA LEU A 55 2.57 -13.61 -7.10
C LEU A 55 2.35 -13.61 -8.61
N LYS A 56 2.76 -12.54 -9.31
CA LYS A 56 2.64 -12.43 -10.76
C LYS A 56 3.56 -13.40 -11.50
N GLU A 57 4.75 -13.65 -10.97
CA GLU A 57 5.71 -14.62 -11.49
C GLU A 57 5.15 -16.03 -11.39
N ARG A 58 4.67 -16.44 -10.21
CA ARG A 58 3.97 -17.73 -10.03
C ARG A 58 2.83 -17.92 -11.02
N ARG A 59 2.04 -16.86 -11.26
CA ARG A 59 0.99 -16.91 -12.28
C ARG A 59 1.54 -17.14 -13.69
N ARG A 60 2.62 -16.45 -14.08
CA ARG A 60 3.24 -16.61 -15.41
C ARG A 60 3.79 -18.02 -15.62
N GLU A 61 4.41 -18.60 -14.59
CA GLU A 61 4.94 -19.97 -14.61
C GLU A 61 3.86 -21.04 -14.77
N ASN A 62 2.60 -20.71 -14.44
CA ASN A 62 1.47 -21.64 -14.44
C ASN A 62 0.43 -21.31 -15.53
N LEU A 63 0.80 -20.51 -16.53
CA LEU A 63 -0.03 -20.31 -17.73
C LEU A 63 -0.11 -21.61 -18.51
N THR A 64 -1.30 -22.00 -18.96
CA THR A 64 -1.48 -23.20 -19.79
C THR A 64 -0.78 -23.08 -21.15
N SER A 65 -0.67 -21.85 -21.66
CA SER A 65 0.03 -21.50 -22.90
C SER A 65 0.45 -20.01 -22.84
N PRO A 66 1.56 -19.60 -23.50
CA PRO A 66 2.05 -18.22 -23.47
C PRO A 66 1.03 -17.14 -23.89
N ASN A 67 0.04 -17.51 -24.72
CA ASN A 67 -0.99 -16.60 -25.22
C ASN A 67 -2.35 -16.75 -24.52
N GLU A 68 -2.46 -17.63 -23.53
CA GLU A 68 -3.71 -17.84 -22.80
C GLU A 68 -3.80 -16.99 -21.53
N ARG A 69 -5.04 -16.70 -21.12
CA ARG A 69 -5.33 -16.07 -19.82
C ARG A 69 -5.58 -17.09 -18.71
N ASN A 70 -5.69 -18.36 -19.06
CA ASN A 70 -5.98 -19.44 -18.13
C ASN A 70 -4.70 -19.87 -17.42
N TYR A 71 -4.81 -20.11 -16.11
CA TYR A 71 -3.72 -20.59 -15.27
C TYR A 71 -4.29 -21.35 -14.07
N SER A 72 -3.52 -22.30 -13.54
CA SER A 72 -3.82 -22.97 -12.27
C SER A 72 -2.62 -22.89 -11.34
N ILE A 73 -2.76 -22.21 -10.21
CA ILE A 73 -1.67 -22.12 -9.21
C ILE A 73 -1.90 -23.20 -8.17
N ASN A 74 -1.11 -24.27 -8.25
CA ASN A 74 -1.24 -25.41 -7.33
C ASN A 74 -0.46 -25.22 -6.02
N ARG A 75 0.39 -24.18 -5.94
CA ARG A 75 1.17 -23.87 -4.73
C ARG A 75 1.36 -22.36 -4.60
N VAL A 76 0.99 -21.82 -3.44
CA VAL A 76 1.19 -20.40 -3.08
C VAL A 76 1.78 -20.22 -1.67
N ALA A 77 1.76 -21.28 -0.85
CA ALA A 77 2.19 -21.25 0.53
C ALA A 77 3.66 -20.82 0.70
N ASP A 78 4.54 -21.23 -0.20
CA ASP A 78 5.96 -20.85 -0.18
C ASP A 78 6.18 -19.34 -0.33
N ILE A 79 5.39 -18.68 -1.18
CA ILE A 79 5.44 -17.22 -1.34
C ILE A 79 4.91 -16.53 -0.07
N LEU A 80 3.81 -17.04 0.49
CA LEU A 80 3.23 -16.51 1.73
C LEU A 80 4.18 -16.65 2.91
N ILE A 81 4.79 -17.83 3.10
CA ILE A 81 5.77 -18.09 4.15
C ILE A 81 6.94 -17.13 4.02
N THR A 82 7.51 -17.01 2.81
CA THR A 82 8.62 -16.09 2.53
C THR A 82 8.25 -14.63 2.86
N GLN A 83 7.03 -14.20 2.51
CA GLN A 83 6.58 -12.82 2.74
C GLN A 83 6.38 -12.49 4.22
N PHE A 84 5.84 -13.42 5.00
CA PHE A 84 5.36 -13.15 6.36
C PHE A 84 6.24 -13.76 7.46
N SER A 85 7.35 -14.39 7.11
CA SER A 85 8.31 -15.00 8.04
C SER A 85 9.74 -14.47 7.84
N GLY A 86 10.64 -14.81 8.77
CA GLY A 86 12.04 -14.43 8.69
C GLY A 86 12.24 -12.92 8.61
N GLU A 87 13.24 -12.49 7.83
CA GLU A 87 13.61 -11.09 7.67
C GLU A 87 12.49 -10.25 7.07
N VAL A 88 11.84 -10.72 6.00
CA VAL A 88 10.75 -9.98 5.33
C VAL A 88 9.55 -9.82 6.27
N GLY A 89 9.20 -10.86 7.03
CA GLY A 89 8.18 -10.78 8.07
C GLY A 89 8.54 -9.78 9.18
N GLY A 90 9.82 -9.70 9.56
CA GLY A 90 10.33 -8.69 10.48
C GLY A 90 10.15 -7.27 9.94
N ARG A 91 10.59 -7.01 8.70
CA ARG A 91 10.40 -5.71 8.02
C ARG A 91 8.94 -5.32 7.87
N MET A 92 8.06 -6.28 7.60
CA MET A 92 6.60 -6.07 7.57
C MET A 92 6.08 -5.61 8.93
N LYS A 93 6.48 -6.28 10.02
CA LYS A 93 6.08 -5.90 11.38
C LYS A 93 6.58 -4.51 11.76
N GLU A 94 7.85 -4.18 11.47
CA GLU A 94 8.41 -2.86 11.73
C GLU A 94 7.67 -1.77 10.94
N SER A 95 7.54 -1.96 9.62
CA SER A 95 6.94 -0.95 8.74
C SER A 95 5.47 -0.68 9.08
N TYR A 96 4.69 -1.73 9.36
CA TYR A 96 3.31 -1.56 9.81
C TYR A 96 3.20 -1.10 11.26
N GLY A 97 4.15 -1.48 12.13
CA GLY A 97 4.21 -1.03 13.51
C GLY A 97 4.33 0.49 13.57
N ASP A 98 5.30 1.05 12.84
CA ASP A 98 5.50 2.49 12.74
C ASP A 98 4.35 3.19 12.01
N PHE A 99 3.84 2.62 10.91
CA PHE A 99 2.75 3.22 10.16
C PHE A 99 1.45 3.31 10.98
N CYS A 100 1.12 2.23 11.69
CA CYS A 100 -0.12 2.15 12.46
C CYS A 100 -0.04 2.89 13.79
N SER A 101 1.13 2.93 14.45
CA SER A 101 1.29 3.66 15.71
C SER A 101 1.11 5.16 15.54
N HIS A 102 1.52 5.71 14.40
CA HIS A 102 1.38 7.14 14.06
C HIS A 102 0.08 7.47 13.31
N HIS A 103 -0.86 6.53 13.16
CA HIS A 103 -2.06 6.71 12.36
C HIS A 103 -2.89 7.94 12.82
N THR A 104 -3.09 8.06 14.13
CA THR A 104 -3.94 9.12 14.70
C THR A 104 -3.28 10.48 14.54
N GLU A 105 -1.97 10.55 14.79
CA GLU A 105 -1.14 11.75 14.62
C GLU A 105 -1.15 12.20 13.17
N ALA A 106 -0.92 11.30 12.21
CA ALA A 106 -0.92 11.60 10.78
C ALA A 106 -2.27 12.17 10.32
N VAL A 107 -3.38 11.57 10.75
CA VAL A 107 -4.73 12.04 10.41
C VAL A 107 -5.04 13.39 11.06
N SER A 108 -4.62 13.59 12.32
CA SER A 108 -4.79 14.86 13.03
C SER A 108 -4.00 15.98 12.35
N TYR A 109 -2.72 15.75 12.08
CA TYR A 109 -1.83 16.68 11.41
C TYR A 109 -2.35 17.04 10.00
N TYR A 110 -2.85 16.04 9.24
CA TYR A 110 -3.50 16.29 7.96
C TYR A 110 -4.70 17.24 8.07
N LYS A 111 -5.57 17.03 9.05
CA LYS A 111 -6.75 17.90 9.30
C LYS A 111 -6.33 19.31 9.71
N GLU A 112 -5.31 19.43 10.55
CA GLU A 112 -4.76 20.72 10.95
C GLU A 112 -4.21 21.49 9.75
N GLN A 113 -3.42 20.84 8.89
CA GLN A 113 -2.89 21.46 7.67
C GLN A 113 -4.02 21.86 6.71
N LEU A 114 -5.07 21.06 6.57
CA LEU A 114 -6.24 21.42 5.76
C LEU A 114 -6.97 22.67 6.29
N HIS A 115 -7.02 22.85 7.61
CA HIS A 115 -7.71 23.98 8.24
C HIS A 115 -6.85 25.26 8.22
N ASN A 116 -5.58 25.14 8.60
CA ASN A 116 -4.70 26.28 8.87
C ASN A 116 -3.85 26.72 7.67
N ASN A 117 -3.65 25.85 6.67
CA ASN A 117 -2.73 26.11 5.56
C ASN A 117 -3.47 26.14 4.21
N LYS A 118 -3.81 27.35 3.74
CA LYS A 118 -4.51 27.57 2.45
C LYS A 118 -3.76 26.94 1.26
N LYS A 119 -2.43 26.96 1.27
CA LYS A 119 -1.62 26.38 0.18
C LYS A 119 -1.72 24.86 0.18
N PHE A 120 -1.64 24.22 1.35
CA PHE A 120 -1.90 22.79 1.52
C PHE A 120 -3.31 22.42 1.05
N GLN A 121 -4.34 23.14 1.53
CA GLN A 121 -5.73 22.93 1.14
C GLN A 121 -5.94 22.99 -0.38
N ASN A 122 -5.33 23.97 -1.06
CA ASN A 122 -5.42 24.10 -2.52
C ASN A 122 -4.73 22.95 -3.26
N ILE A 123 -3.56 22.51 -2.80
CA ILE A 123 -2.85 21.35 -3.37
C ILE A 123 -3.70 20.09 -3.22
N ILE A 124 -4.23 19.81 -2.02
CA ILE A 124 -5.08 18.65 -1.79
C ILE A 124 -6.34 18.69 -2.66
N ARG A 125 -7.00 19.85 -2.79
CA ARG A 125 -8.15 20.00 -3.68
C ARG A 125 -7.80 19.71 -5.14
N LYS A 126 -6.66 20.23 -5.62
CA LYS A 126 -6.15 19.96 -6.98
C LYS A 126 -5.89 18.46 -7.18
N VAL A 127 -5.22 17.81 -6.24
CA VAL A 127 -4.91 16.38 -6.31
C VAL A 127 -6.17 15.51 -6.28
N ASN A 128 -7.14 15.83 -5.43
CA ASN A 128 -8.39 15.08 -5.32
C ASN A 128 -9.25 15.14 -6.60
N ASN A 129 -9.06 16.16 -7.44
CA ASN A 129 -9.72 16.27 -8.74
C ASN A 129 -9.05 15.43 -9.84
N LEU A 130 -7.87 14.85 -9.59
CA LEU A 130 -7.21 13.99 -10.55
C LEU A 130 -7.94 12.64 -10.64
N SER A 131 -8.30 12.22 -11.85
CA SER A 131 -8.96 10.91 -12.09
C SER A 131 -8.14 9.73 -11.57
N ILE A 132 -6.80 9.86 -11.54
CA ILE A 132 -5.87 8.81 -11.11
C ILE A 132 -6.07 8.40 -9.63
N VAL A 133 -6.46 9.35 -8.76
CA VAL A 133 -6.63 9.11 -7.33
C VAL A 133 -7.98 8.50 -6.99
N ARG A 134 -8.91 8.40 -7.96
CA ARG A 134 -10.24 7.78 -7.78
C ARG A 134 -11.00 8.30 -6.57
N ARG A 135 -10.83 9.59 -6.24
CA ARG A 135 -11.40 10.25 -5.07
C ARG A 135 -10.95 9.66 -3.71
N LEU A 136 -9.84 8.92 -3.66
CA LEU A 136 -9.22 8.51 -2.41
C LEU A 136 -8.43 9.69 -1.85
N GLY A 137 -8.92 10.31 -0.78
CA GLY A 137 -8.17 11.32 -0.04
C GLY A 137 -7.06 10.69 0.80
N VAL A 138 -6.29 11.56 1.47
CA VAL A 138 -5.16 11.15 2.32
C VAL A 138 -5.62 10.26 3.47
N SER A 139 -6.68 10.65 4.20
CA SER A 139 -7.22 9.87 5.31
C SER A 139 -7.69 8.49 4.88
N GLU A 140 -8.38 8.39 3.73
CA GLU A 140 -8.83 7.11 3.18
C GLU A 140 -7.65 6.24 2.77
N CYS A 141 -6.61 6.83 2.16
CA CYS A 141 -5.40 6.10 1.81
C CYS A 141 -4.70 5.53 3.06
N ILE A 142 -4.53 6.35 4.10
CA ILE A 142 -3.92 5.90 5.37
C ILE A 142 -4.74 4.74 5.94
N LEU A 143 -6.07 4.88 6.03
CA LEU A 143 -6.94 3.83 6.54
C LEU A 143 -6.84 2.53 5.73
N LEU A 144 -6.84 2.61 4.39
CA LEU A 144 -6.70 1.45 3.50
C LEU A 144 -5.35 0.75 3.69
N VAL A 145 -4.28 1.50 3.97
CA VAL A 145 -2.97 0.92 4.28
C VAL A 145 -3.00 0.22 5.63
N THR A 146 -3.45 0.89 6.69
CA THR A 146 -3.60 0.31 8.05
C THR A 146 -4.41 -0.99 8.04
N GLN A 147 -5.53 -1.02 7.30
CA GLN A 147 -6.38 -2.20 7.24
C GLN A 147 -5.79 -3.36 6.44
N ARG A 148 -4.78 -3.12 5.59
CA ARG A 148 -4.27 -4.15 4.67
C ARG A 148 -3.71 -5.35 5.43
N ILE A 149 -2.94 -5.13 6.48
CA ILE A 149 -2.29 -6.21 7.23
C ILE A 149 -3.32 -7.20 7.82
N MET A 150 -4.48 -6.67 8.25
CA MET A 150 -5.59 -7.46 8.79
C MET A 150 -6.34 -8.28 7.74
N LYS A 151 -6.13 -8.02 6.45
CA LYS A 151 -6.76 -8.80 5.37
C LYS A 151 -6.02 -10.10 5.09
N TYR A 152 -4.73 -10.21 5.40
CA TYR A 152 -3.96 -11.41 5.08
C TYR A 152 -4.43 -12.66 5.84
N PRO A 153 -4.69 -12.63 7.16
CA PRO A 153 -5.18 -13.81 7.88
C PRO A 153 -6.44 -14.40 7.24
N VAL A 154 -7.45 -13.56 6.95
CA VAL A 154 -8.71 -13.99 6.32
C VAL A 154 -8.48 -14.55 4.92
N LEU A 155 -7.59 -13.93 4.13
CA LEU A 155 -7.28 -14.42 2.78
C LEU A 155 -6.53 -15.76 2.81
N VAL A 156 -5.60 -15.93 3.75
CA VAL A 156 -4.83 -17.16 3.92
C VAL A 156 -5.70 -18.29 4.43
N GLU A 157 -6.55 -18.03 5.43
CA GLU A 157 -7.53 -18.99 5.93
C GLU A 157 -8.44 -19.50 4.81
N ARG A 158 -8.95 -18.60 3.96
CA ARG A 158 -9.76 -19.00 2.80
C ARG A 158 -8.99 -19.84 1.79
N ILE A 159 -7.68 -19.60 1.59
CA ILE A 159 -6.85 -20.44 0.72
C ILE A 159 -6.72 -21.83 1.34
N ILE A 160 -6.41 -21.92 2.64
CA ILE A 160 -6.27 -23.20 3.35
C ILE A 160 -7.56 -24.02 3.26
N LEU A 161 -8.71 -23.41 3.53
CA LEU A 161 -10.02 -24.10 3.49
C LEU A 161 -10.43 -24.59 2.09
N ASN A 162 -9.75 -24.15 1.03
CA ASN A 162 -10.05 -24.52 -0.36
C ASN A 162 -8.83 -25.15 -1.06
N THR A 163 -7.87 -25.67 -0.29
CA THR A 163 -6.74 -26.46 -0.79
C THR A 163 -6.90 -27.88 -0.25
N GLU A 164 -6.90 -28.86 -1.15
CA GLU A 164 -6.95 -30.29 -0.82
C GLU A 164 -5.59 -30.82 -0.34
#